data_AF-A0A7V3CU57-F1
#
_entry.id   AF-A0A7V3CU57-F1
#
_cell.length_a   1.000
_cell.length_b   1.000
_cell.length_c   1.000
_cell.angle_alpha   90.00
_cell.angle_beta   90.00
_cell.angle_gamma   90.00
#
_symmetry.space_group_name_H-M   'P 1'
#
loop_
_entity.id
_entity.type
_entity.pdbx_description
1 polymer ?
#
loop_
_entity_poly.entity_id
_entity_poly.type
_entity_poly.pdbx_seq_one_letter_code
_entity_poly.pdbx_strand_id
1 'polypeptide(L)'
;MKFYVPTIGSKFKLLSPWEFVLYKEGRNSSLFQAFGPHVDKLVPIQVLTQKWRGVQKETAYKFALPPGTILSVDRIYIRQNQQNFDSITMRICETSHPFILHAAMDKKGK
;
A
#
# COMPACT_ATOMS: atom_id res chain seq x y z
N MET A 1 -9.19 -26.75 8.78
CA MET A 1 -8.89 -25.52 8.01
C MET A 1 -7.44 -25.14 8.27
N LYS A 2 -6.64 -24.88 7.24
CA LYS A 2 -5.22 -24.50 7.40
C LYS A 2 -5.12 -22.99 7.24
N PHE A 3 -4.49 -22.32 8.21
CA PHE A 3 -4.16 -20.90 8.10
C PHE A 3 -2.95 -20.75 7.19
N TYR A 4 -3.06 -19.96 6.12
CA TYR A 4 -1.96 -19.71 5.21
C TYR A 4 -1.24 -18.43 5.61
N VAL A 5 0.02 -18.57 6.04
CA VAL A 5 0.94 -17.44 6.24
C VAL A 5 1.76 -17.27 4.98
N PRO A 6 1.66 -16.14 4.27
CA PRO A 6 2.41 -15.94 3.04
C PRO A 6 3.90 -15.76 3.31
N THR A 7 4.73 -16.20 2.38
CA THR A 7 6.16 -15.89 2.35
C THR A 7 6.42 -14.59 1.60
N ILE A 8 7.56 -13.95 1.87
CA ILE A 8 8.04 -12.85 1.02
C ILE A 8 8.15 -13.34 -0.43
N GLY A 9 7.68 -12.52 -1.37
CA GLY A 9 7.57 -12.86 -2.79
C GLY A 9 6.26 -13.55 -3.18
N SER A 10 5.45 -14.00 -2.21
CA SER A 10 4.13 -14.58 -2.50
C SER A 10 3.27 -13.58 -3.27
N LYS A 11 2.63 -14.06 -4.34
CA LYS A 11 1.76 -13.25 -5.19
C LYS A 11 0.29 -13.53 -4.91
N PHE A 12 -0.50 -12.47 -4.87
CA PHE A 12 -1.95 -12.52 -4.74
C PHE A 12 -2.59 -11.82 -5.93
N LYS A 13 -3.65 -12.43 -6.46
CA LYS A 13 -4.53 -11.76 -7.41
C LYS A 13 -5.79 -11.33 -6.67
N LEU A 14 -6.11 -10.04 -6.73
CA LEU A 14 -7.36 -9.54 -6.14
C LEU A 14 -8.55 -10.09 -6.94
N LEU A 15 -9.49 -10.74 -6.25
CA LEU A 15 -10.73 -11.25 -6.87
C LEU A 15 -11.85 -10.19 -6.91
N SER A 16 -11.77 -9.21 -6.03
CA SER A 16 -12.69 -8.07 -5.92
C SER A 16 -11.88 -6.78 -5.77
N PRO A 17 -12.50 -5.60 -5.94
CA PRO A 17 -11.87 -4.35 -5.57
C PRO A 17 -11.35 -4.39 -4.13
N TRP A 18 -10.18 -3.81 -3.90
CA TRP A 18 -9.64 -3.64 -2.55
C TRP A 18 -9.55 -2.17 -2.20
N GLU A 19 -10.45 -1.73 -1.33
CA GLU A 19 -10.47 -0.38 -0.79
C GLU A 19 -9.61 -0.26 0.46
N PHE A 20 -8.82 0.82 0.56
CA PHE A 20 -8.02 1.13 1.73
C PHE A 20 -7.70 2.62 1.82
N VAL A 21 -7.22 3.03 3.00
CA VAL A 21 -6.70 4.38 3.22
C VAL A 21 -5.22 4.42 2.86
N LEU A 22 -4.87 5.28 1.92
CA LEU A 22 -3.49 5.54 1.52
C LEU A 22 -2.93 6.73 2.31
N TYR A 23 -2.10 6.43 3.30
CA TYR A 23 -1.42 7.44 4.11
C TYR A 23 -0.26 8.09 3.34
N LYS A 24 -0.03 9.40 3.55
CA LYS A 24 1.09 10.15 2.96
C LYS A 24 2.38 9.91 3.74
N GLU A 25 2.88 8.68 3.66
CA GLU A 25 4.10 8.24 4.33
C GLU A 25 5.20 7.87 3.34
N GLY A 26 6.46 7.96 3.76
CA GLY A 26 7.60 7.63 2.90
C GLY A 26 7.56 6.21 2.32
N ARG A 27 6.92 5.26 3.00
CA ARG A 27 6.77 3.86 2.52
C ARG A 27 5.81 3.73 1.32
N ASN A 28 4.93 4.71 1.13
CA ASN A 28 3.99 4.77 0.01
C ASN A 28 4.48 5.69 -1.12
N SER A 29 5.67 6.28 -0.97
CA SER A 29 6.23 7.24 -1.94
C SER A 29 6.28 6.69 -3.37
N SER A 30 6.62 5.42 -3.54
CA SER A 30 6.62 4.76 -4.86
C SER A 30 5.24 4.67 -5.49
N LEU A 31 4.19 4.46 -4.69
CA LEU A 31 2.82 4.44 -5.19
C LEU A 31 2.39 5.85 -5.62
N PHE A 32 2.67 6.88 -4.83
CA PHE A 32 2.42 8.27 -5.24
C PHE A 32 3.19 8.65 -6.51
N GLN A 33 4.45 8.22 -6.63
CA GLN A 33 5.24 8.43 -7.84
C GLN A 33 4.62 7.73 -9.05
N ALA A 34 4.08 6.52 -8.88
CA ALA A 34 3.42 5.76 -9.94
C ALA A 34 2.12 6.43 -10.44
N PHE A 35 1.48 7.28 -9.63
CA PHE A 35 0.38 8.14 -10.06
C PHE A 35 0.86 9.32 -10.92
N GLY A 36 2.10 9.76 -10.73
CA GLY A 36 2.73 10.83 -11.49
C GLY A 36 1.83 12.08 -11.60
N PRO A 37 1.48 12.52 -12.82
CA PRO A 37 0.65 13.71 -13.03
C PRO A 37 -0.80 13.55 -12.56
N HIS A 38 -1.27 12.33 -12.28
CA HIS A 38 -2.64 12.04 -11.86
C HIS A 38 -2.82 12.02 -10.33
N VAL A 39 -1.81 12.45 -9.56
CA VAL A 39 -1.92 12.57 -8.09
C VAL A 39 -3.07 13.50 -7.67
N ASP A 40 -3.41 14.49 -8.50
CA ASP A 40 -4.56 15.39 -8.30
C ASP A 40 -5.93 14.65 -8.30
N LYS A 41 -5.99 13.46 -8.91
CA LYS A 41 -7.20 12.62 -8.95
C LYS A 41 -7.45 11.84 -7.66
N LEU A 42 -6.49 11.84 -6.72
CA LEU A 42 -6.68 11.19 -5.44
C LEU A 42 -7.71 11.94 -4.59
N VAL A 43 -8.61 11.20 -3.94
CA VAL A 43 -9.64 11.79 -3.07
C VAL A 43 -9.08 11.98 -1.66
N PRO A 44 -8.80 13.22 -1.22
CA PRO A 44 -8.22 13.46 0.09
C PRO A 44 -9.25 13.22 1.21
N ILE A 45 -8.75 12.72 2.33
CA ILE A 45 -9.49 12.59 3.59
C ILE A 45 -8.63 13.08 4.75
N GLN A 46 -9.28 13.49 5.83
CA GLN A 46 -8.62 13.83 7.09
C GLN A 46 -8.65 12.61 8.01
N VAL A 47 -7.50 12.24 8.54
CA VAL A 47 -7.34 11.16 9.51
C VAL A 47 -6.69 11.68 10.79
N LEU A 48 -7.03 11.07 11.92
CA LEU A 48 -6.39 11.36 13.19
C LEU A 48 -5.29 10.33 13.44
N THR A 49 -4.05 10.78 13.61
CA THR A 49 -2.92 9.89 13.93
C THR A 49 -2.33 10.22 15.29
N GLN A 50 -2.07 9.18 16.08
CA GLN A 50 -1.43 9.31 17.38
C GLN A 50 0.08 9.42 17.16
N LYS A 51 0.64 10.58 17.51
CA LYS A 51 2.09 10.81 17.50
C LYS A 51 2.59 11.05 18.92
N TRP A 52 3.91 11.11 19.06
CA TRP A 52 4.56 11.41 20.33
C TRP A 52 4.15 12.77 20.93
N ARG A 53 3.75 13.75 20.10
CA ARG A 53 3.21 15.05 20.54
C ARG A 53 1.69 15.06 20.78
N GLY A 54 1.03 13.91 20.75
CA GLY A 54 -0.43 13.79 20.82
C GLY A 54 -1.09 13.52 19.46
N VAL A 55 -2.42 13.65 19.43
CA VAL A 55 -3.23 13.40 18.24
C VAL A 55 -3.07 14.53 17.22
N GLN A 56 -2.74 14.19 15.99
CA GLN A 56 -2.60 15.15 14.88
C GLN A 56 -3.59 14.83 13.77
N LYS A 57 -4.05 15.87 13.06
CA LYS A 57 -4.80 15.73 11.82
C LYS A 57 -3.82 15.60 10.66
N GLU A 58 -4.00 14.58 9.83
CA GLU A 58 -3.20 14.35 8.64
C GLU A 58 -4.07 14.14 7.41
N THR A 59 -3.54 14.53 6.26
CA THR A 59 -4.16 14.22 4.97
C THR A 59 -3.76 12.81 4.53
N ALA A 60 -4.75 11.95 4.31
CA ALA A 60 -4.63 10.67 3.64
C ALA A 60 -5.55 10.65 2.41
N TYR A 61 -5.63 9.52 1.70
CA TYR A 61 -6.47 9.40 0.51
C TYR A 61 -7.30 8.13 0.54
N LYS A 62 -8.55 8.21 0.06
CA LYS A 62 -9.32 7.00 -0.24
C LYS A 62 -8.76 6.37 -1.51
N PHE A 63 -8.52 5.07 -1.47
CA PHE A 63 -7.88 4.36 -2.55
C PHE A 63 -8.55 3.01 -2.80
N ALA A 64 -8.61 2.60 -4.07
CA ALA A 64 -9.11 1.30 -4.46
C ALA A 64 -8.23 0.68 -5.54
N LEU A 65 -7.83 -0.58 -5.35
CA LEU A 65 -7.23 -1.37 -6.41
C LEU A 65 -8.31 -2.20 -7.10
N PRO A 66 -8.34 -2.24 -8.45
CA PRO A 66 -9.34 -3.02 -9.16
C PRO A 66 -9.09 -4.53 -9.03
N PRO A 67 -10.13 -5.36 -9.23
CA PRO A 67 -9.98 -6.79 -9.35
C PRO A 67 -9.01 -7.12 -10.49
N GLY A 68 -8.31 -8.24 -10.37
CA GLY A 68 -7.26 -8.65 -11.29
C GLY A 68 -5.88 -8.06 -10.99
N THR A 69 -5.78 -7.06 -10.10
CA THR A 69 -4.48 -6.55 -9.63
C THR A 69 -3.66 -7.67 -9.00
N ILE A 70 -2.39 -7.78 -9.40
CA ILE A 70 -1.42 -8.72 -8.83
C ILE A 70 -0.54 -7.97 -7.84
N LEU A 71 -0.52 -8.43 -6.59
CA LEU A 71 0.29 -7.91 -5.51
C LEU A 71 1.35 -8.95 -5.10
N SER A 72 2.58 -8.52 -4.86
CA SER A 72 3.59 -9.37 -4.22
C SER A 72 3.86 -8.91 -2.80
N VAL A 73 4.03 -9.85 -1.86
CA VAL A 73 4.55 -9.55 -0.52
C VAL A 73 6.00 -9.10 -0.64
N ASP A 74 6.28 -7.86 -0.28
CA ASP A 74 7.62 -7.28 -0.31
C ASP A 74 8.34 -7.51 1.02
N ARG A 75 7.65 -7.26 2.15
CA ARG A 75 8.22 -7.37 3.50
C ARG A 75 7.15 -7.77 4.51
N ILE A 76 7.56 -8.54 5.52
CA ILE A 76 6.74 -8.88 6.69
C ILE A 76 7.51 -8.43 7.92
N TYR A 77 6.91 -7.54 8.71
CA TYR A 77 7.46 -7.09 9.98
C TYR A 77 6.62 -7.68 11.10
N ILE A 78 7.22 -8.60 11.85
CA ILE A 78 6.67 -9.17 13.08
C ILE A 78 7.43 -8.54 14.24
N ARG A 79 6.74 -7.82 15.12
CA ARG A 79 7.35 -7.09 16.23
C ARG A 79 7.13 -7.82 17.53
N GLN A 80 8.20 -8.35 18.11
CA GLN A 80 8.14 -8.94 19.45
C GLN A 80 8.06 -7.85 20.52
N ASN A 81 7.20 -8.04 21.52
CA ASN A 81 7.05 -7.18 22.70
C ASN A 81 6.65 -5.71 22.42
N GLN A 82 6.03 -5.43 21.27
CA GLN A 82 5.45 -4.13 20.93
C GLN A 82 3.94 -4.28 20.75
N GLN A 83 3.14 -3.40 21.36
CA GLN A 83 1.67 -3.51 21.37
C GLN A 83 0.97 -2.92 20.14
N ASN A 84 1.71 -2.32 19.20
CA ASN A 84 1.09 -1.56 18.11
C ASN A 84 0.45 -2.49 17.07
N PHE A 85 1.26 -3.03 16.14
CA PHE A 85 0.81 -3.91 15.09
C PHE A 85 1.98 -4.56 14.35
N ASP A 86 1.75 -5.76 13.84
CA ASP A 86 2.55 -6.36 12.78
C ASP A 86 2.13 -5.78 11.43
N SER A 87 3.04 -5.75 10.45
CA SER A 87 2.73 -5.15 9.15
C SER A 87 3.28 -5.96 7.99
N ILE A 88 2.49 -6.04 6.92
CA ILE A 88 2.89 -6.58 5.63
C ILE A 88 2.95 -5.44 4.63
N THR A 89 4.06 -5.30 3.93
CA THR A 89 4.17 -4.39 2.79
C THR A 89 4.00 -5.17 1.50
N MET A 90 3.19 -4.64 0.59
CA MET A 90 2.96 -5.24 -0.72
C MET A 90 3.41 -4.28 -1.82
N ARG A 91 3.79 -4.86 -2.95
CA ARG A 91 4.11 -4.17 -4.19
C ARG A 91 3.06 -4.52 -5.23
N ILE A 92 2.62 -3.55 -6.01
CA ILE A 92 1.75 -3.77 -7.17
C ILE A 92 2.62 -4.25 -8.34
N CYS A 93 2.44 -5.50 -8.76
CA CYS A 93 3.14 -6.08 -9.90
C CYS A 93 2.40 -5.79 -11.21
N GLU A 94 1.08 -5.93 -11.20
CA GLU A 94 0.23 -5.72 -12.38
C GLU A 94 -1.10 -5.12 -11.94
N THR A 95 -1.66 -4.19 -12.69
CA THR A 95 -2.98 -3.61 -12.39
C THR A 95 -3.60 -2.99 -13.64
N SER A 96 -4.92 -3.00 -13.72
CA SER A 96 -5.70 -2.25 -14.72
C SER A 96 -6.11 -0.86 -14.23
N HIS A 97 -5.58 -0.41 -13.07
CA HIS A 97 -5.94 0.89 -12.51
C HIS A 97 -5.57 2.01 -13.49
N PRO A 98 -6.51 2.89 -13.88
CA PRO A 98 -6.35 3.80 -15.02
C PRO A 98 -5.24 4.84 -14.85
N PHE A 99 -4.84 5.13 -13.61
CA PHE A 99 -3.88 6.18 -13.28
C PHE A 99 -2.54 5.67 -12.74
N ILE A 100 -2.35 4.35 -12.61
CA ILE A 100 -1.05 3.80 -12.19
C ILE A 100 -0.23 3.57 -13.46
N LEU A 101 0.73 4.46 -13.72
CA LEU A 101 1.49 4.50 -14.98
C LEU A 101 2.53 3.37 -15.09
N HIS A 102 3.04 2.89 -13.95
CA HIS A 102 3.99 1.78 -13.88
C HIS A 102 3.68 0.90 -12.67
N ALA A 103 3.04 -0.25 -12.89
CA ALA A 103 3.01 -1.31 -11.89
C ALA A 103 4.44 -1.84 -11.74
N ALA A 104 5.11 -1.47 -10.64
CA ALA A 104 6.49 -1.83 -10.31
C ALA A 104 7.48 -1.72 -11.49
N MET A 105 8.13 -0.57 -11.66
CA MET A 105 9.48 -0.63 -12.21
C MET A 105 10.33 -1.41 -11.19
N ASP A 106 10.74 -2.63 -11.53
CA ASP A 106 11.88 -3.26 -10.90
C ASP A 106 13.00 -2.22 -10.89
N LYS A 107 13.57 -1.97 -9.71
CA LYS A 107 14.89 -1.31 -9.65
C LYS A 107 15.89 -2.27 -10.28
N LYS A 108 15.95 -2.32 -11.61
CA LYS A 108 17.11 -2.86 -12.31
C LYS A 108 18.28 -1.94 -11.97
N GLY A 109 19.23 -2.49 -11.20
CA GLY A 109 20.62 -2.05 -11.14
C GLY A 109 20.87 -0.68 -10.50
N LYS A 110 21.28 -0.70 -9.24
CA LYS A 110 22.48 0.04 -8.82
C LYS A 110 23.40 -0.93 -8.11
#